data_AF-A0A8T3LLC9-F1
#
_entry.id   AF-A0A8T3LLC9-F1
#
_cell.length_a   1.000
_cell.length_b   1.000
_cell.length_c   1.000
_cell.angle_alpha   90.00
_cell.angle_beta   90.00
_cell.angle_gamma   90.00
#
_symmetry.space_group_name_H-M   'P 1'
#
loop_
_entity.id
_entity.type
_entity.pdbx_description
1 polymer ?
#
loop_
_entity_poly.entity_id
_entity_poly.type
_entity_poly.pdbx_seq_one_letter_code
_entity_poly.pdbx_strand_id
1 'polypeptide(L)'
;GGNREIKHWRTVAISTGEMDVETFLKSEGIKVKAGQLVRLLNVPMEKSTQFHEYSTGKAHADALKAAWTENHGAAGREWVKWLAAHQQEAKDTVRACRERWRNLIP
;
A
#
# COMPACT_ATOMS: atom_id res chain seq x y z
N GLY A 1 -39.41 0.20 10.46
CA GLY A 1 -38.61 -0.24 9.32
C GLY A 1 -37.46 0.74 9.13
N GLY A 2 -36.25 0.38 9.55
CA GLY A 2 -35.08 1.26 9.51
C GLY A 2 -34.10 0.78 8.46
N ASN A 3 -34.18 1.33 7.25
CA ASN A 3 -33.17 1.08 6.22
C ASN A 3 -31.94 1.94 6.56
N ARG A 4 -30.96 1.36 7.24
CA ARG A 4 -29.72 2.08 7.60
C ARG A 4 -28.87 2.22 6.35
N GLU A 5 -28.56 3.44 5.97
CA GLU A 5 -27.74 3.72 4.79
C GLU A 5 -26.37 3.05 4.93
N ILE A 6 -26.02 2.24 3.93
CA ILE A 6 -24.75 1.51 3.89
C ILE A 6 -23.68 2.46 3.35
N LYS A 7 -22.63 2.68 4.13
CA LYS A 7 -21.45 3.44 3.69
C LYS A 7 -20.62 2.57 2.75
N HIS A 8 -20.23 3.14 1.61
CA HIS A 8 -19.39 2.47 0.61
C HIS A 8 -18.06 3.21 0.48
N TRP A 9 -16.96 2.46 0.40
CA TRP A 9 -15.62 3.01 0.18
C TRP A 9 -14.84 2.15 -0.80
N ARG A 10 -13.96 2.80 -1.55
CA ARG A 10 -12.92 2.15 -2.36
C ARG A 10 -11.60 2.83 -2.04
N THR A 11 -10.83 2.20 -1.16
CA THR A 11 -9.54 2.73 -0.69
C THR A 11 -8.53 1.61 -0.55
N VAL A 12 -7.27 1.97 -0.50
CA VAL A 12 -6.18 1.09 -0.07
C VAL A 12 -5.97 1.32 1.42
N ALA A 13 -5.78 0.25 2.16
CA ALA A 13 -5.38 0.30 3.57
C ALA A 13 -4.06 -0.44 3.72
N ILE A 14 -3.19 0.10 4.58
CA ILE A 14 -1.94 -0.54 4.98
C ILE A 14 -2.13 -0.98 6.42
N SER A 15 -1.82 -2.24 6.69
CA SER A 15 -1.80 -2.80 8.04
C SER A 15 -0.38 -3.28 8.34
N THR A 16 0.05 -3.09 9.58
CA THR A 16 1.31 -3.63 10.11
C THR A 16 0.97 -4.66 11.17
N GLY A 17 1.31 -5.92 10.93
CA GLY A 17 1.10 -7.01 11.87
C GLY A 17 2.27 -7.98 11.82
N GLU A 18 2.52 -8.67 12.95
CA GLU A 18 3.56 -9.69 13.04
C GLU A 18 3.18 -10.97 12.27
N MET A 19 1.88 -11.21 12.08
CA MET A 19 1.33 -12.34 11.34
C MET A 19 0.73 -11.86 10.02
N ASP A 20 0.94 -12.64 8.97
CA ASP A 20 0.29 -12.40 7.68
C ASP A 20 -1.23 -12.61 7.78
N VAL A 21 -1.97 -12.02 6.82
CA VAL A 21 -3.44 -12.04 6.85
C VAL A 21 -4.02 -13.45 6.76
N GLU A 22 -3.35 -14.37 6.05
CA GLU A 22 -3.83 -15.74 5.92
C GLU A 22 -3.74 -16.48 7.26
N THR A 23 -2.61 -16.33 7.95
CA THR A 23 -2.38 -16.93 9.27
C THR A 23 -3.35 -16.37 10.30
N PHE A 24 -3.61 -15.06 10.29
CA PHE A 24 -4.63 -14.44 11.16
C PHE A 24 -6.04 -14.97 10.88
N LEU A 25 -6.45 -15.08 9.60
CA LEU A 25 -7.77 -15.61 9.28
C LEU A 25 -7.93 -17.08 9.70
N LYS A 26 -6.86 -17.87 9.55
CA LYS A 26 -6.83 -19.27 10.00
C LYS A 26 -6.96 -19.41 11.51
N SER A 27 -6.32 -18.54 12.31
CA SER A 27 -6.44 -18.59 13.78
C SER A 27 -7.87 -18.34 14.26
N GLU A 28 -8.63 -17.54 13.51
CA GLU A 28 -10.05 -17.27 13.77
C GLU A 28 -11.01 -18.30 13.13
N GLY A 29 -10.49 -19.41 12.58
CA GLY A 29 -11.28 -20.45 11.93
C GLY A 29 -11.91 -20.02 10.59
N ILE A 30 -11.46 -18.91 10.00
CA ILE A 30 -11.98 -18.40 8.73
C ILE A 30 -11.27 -19.11 7.57
N LYS A 31 -12.07 -19.80 6.73
CA LYS A 31 -11.55 -20.42 5.51
C LYS A 31 -11.19 -19.36 4.46
N VAL A 32 -9.90 -19.22 4.21
CA VAL A 32 -9.37 -18.29 3.21
C VAL A 32 -9.62 -18.78 1.79
N LYS A 33 -10.08 -17.89 0.90
CA LYS A 33 -10.22 -18.15 -0.53
C LYS A 33 -9.08 -17.48 -1.31
N ALA A 34 -8.53 -18.13 -2.32
CA ALA A 34 -7.44 -17.60 -3.14
C ALA A 34 -7.73 -16.20 -3.72
N GLY A 35 -8.98 -15.93 -4.13
CA GLY A 35 -9.41 -14.62 -4.63
C GLY A 35 -9.41 -13.49 -3.59
N GLN A 36 -9.37 -13.81 -2.29
CA GLN A 36 -9.20 -12.82 -1.22
C GLN A 36 -7.73 -12.44 -1.05
N LEU A 37 -6.82 -13.41 -1.19
CA LEU A 37 -5.37 -13.20 -1.03
C LEU A 37 -4.79 -12.31 -2.12
N VAL A 38 -5.30 -12.40 -3.36
CA VAL A 38 -4.85 -11.50 -4.45
C VAL A 38 -5.22 -10.02 -4.22
N ARG A 39 -6.13 -9.73 -3.28
CA ARG A 39 -6.50 -8.35 -2.88
C ARG A 39 -5.82 -7.91 -1.58
N LEU A 40 -5.17 -8.83 -0.88
CA LEU A 40 -4.51 -8.64 0.40
C LEU A 40 -3.05 -9.01 0.23
N LEU A 41 -2.28 -8.10 -0.37
CA LEU A 41 -0.87 -8.32 -0.64
C LEU A 41 -0.07 -8.28 0.67
N ASN A 42 0.54 -9.41 1.03
CA ASN A 42 1.50 -9.48 2.12
C ASN A 42 2.87 -9.05 1.59
N VAL A 43 3.47 -8.04 2.21
CA VAL A 43 4.84 -7.60 1.93
C VAL A 43 5.72 -8.04 3.10
N PRO A 44 6.61 -9.03 2.95
CA PRO A 44 7.48 -9.46 4.04
C PRO A 44 8.42 -8.32 4.42
N MET A 45 8.57 -8.08 5.72
CA MET A 45 9.53 -7.11 6.23
C MET A 45 10.89 -7.77 6.40
N GLU A 46 11.90 -7.18 5.78
CA GLU A 46 13.30 -7.54 5.98
C GLU A 46 14.01 -6.48 6.82
N LYS A 47 15.11 -6.85 7.47
CA LYS A 47 15.92 -5.87 8.20
C LYS A 47 16.50 -4.87 7.20
N SER A 48 16.29 -3.58 7.45
CA SER A 48 16.92 -2.55 6.64
C SER A 48 18.44 -2.63 6.74
N THR A 49 19.10 -2.53 5.58
CA THR A 49 20.56 -2.57 5.43
C THR A 49 21.15 -1.20 5.09
N GLN A 50 20.30 -0.20 4.85
CA GLN A 50 20.69 1.15 4.42
C GLN A 50 20.06 2.17 5.36
N PHE A 51 20.91 2.92 6.07
CA PHE A 51 20.50 3.92 7.07
C PHE A 51 20.85 5.35 6.67
N HIS A 52 21.40 5.56 5.47
CA HIS A 52 21.87 6.85 4.97
C HIS A 52 22.79 7.55 5.97
N GLU A 53 22.39 8.73 6.44
CA GLU A 53 23.18 9.58 7.35
C GLU A 53 23.15 9.10 8.81
N TYR A 54 22.42 8.03 9.11
CA TYR A 54 22.23 7.52 10.47
C TYR A 54 23.05 6.27 10.74
N SER A 55 23.59 6.18 11.95
CA SER A 55 24.42 5.05 12.40
C SER A 55 23.63 3.79 12.74
N THR A 56 22.31 3.90 12.96
CA THR A 56 21.45 2.76 13.34
C THR A 56 20.09 2.84 12.67
N GLY A 57 19.46 1.67 12.47
CA GLY A 57 18.09 1.60 11.96
C GLY A 57 17.07 2.32 12.85
N LYS A 58 17.29 2.33 14.17
CA LYS A 58 16.45 3.10 15.10
C LYS A 58 16.56 4.60 14.82
N ALA A 59 17.77 5.13 14.77
CA ALA A 59 17.98 6.56 14.50
C ALA A 59 17.40 6.97 13.15
N HIS A 60 17.54 6.12 12.12
CA HIS A 60 16.91 6.33 10.82
C HIS A 60 15.37 6.37 10.92
N ALA A 61 14.75 5.41 11.60
CA ALA A 61 13.31 5.38 11.77
C ALA A 61 12.77 6.56 12.59
N ASP A 62 13.47 6.96 13.66
CA ASP A 62 13.10 8.10 14.50
C ASP A 62 13.19 9.41 13.70
N ALA A 63 14.21 9.57 12.86
CA ALA A 63 14.35 10.72 11.98
C ALA A 63 13.27 10.80 10.90
N LEU A 64 12.96 9.68 10.24
CA LEU A 64 11.85 9.62 9.28
C LEU A 64 10.53 10.00 9.97
N LYS A 65 10.32 9.51 11.20
CA LYS A 65 9.13 9.82 11.98
C LYS A 65 9.01 11.30 12.30
N ALA A 66 10.09 11.94 12.75
CA ALA A 66 10.12 13.38 12.97
C ALA A 66 9.78 14.14 11.67
N ALA A 67 10.44 13.78 10.57
CA ALA A 67 10.27 14.43 9.28
C ALA A 67 8.83 14.34 8.76
N TRP A 68 8.20 13.16 8.74
CA TRP A 68 6.81 13.04 8.25
C TRP A 68 5.78 13.64 9.21
N THR A 69 6.08 13.70 10.51
CA THR A 69 5.18 14.33 11.49
C THR A 69 5.07 15.83 11.20
N GLU A 70 6.19 16.48 10.91
CA GLU A 70 6.23 17.90 10.56
C GLU A 70 5.85 18.15 9.09
N ASN A 71 6.08 17.19 8.19
CA ASN A 71 5.93 17.35 6.75
C ASN A 71 5.09 16.22 6.14
N HIS A 72 3.76 16.40 6.10
CA HIS A 72 2.85 15.44 5.47
C HIS A 72 1.76 16.11 4.62
N GLY A 73 1.14 15.33 3.72
CA GLY A 73 -0.01 15.76 2.92
C GLY A 73 0.30 16.49 1.61
N ALA A 74 1.56 16.85 1.34
CA ALA A 74 1.95 17.53 0.10
C ALA A 74 1.94 16.60 -1.13
N ALA A 75 2.61 15.45 -1.05
CA ALA A 75 2.82 14.56 -2.20
C ALA A 75 1.50 14.12 -2.87
N GLY A 76 0.49 13.74 -2.08
CA GLY A 76 -0.81 13.32 -2.62
C GLY A 76 -1.55 14.44 -3.35
N ARG A 77 -1.47 15.68 -2.86
CA ARG A 77 -2.13 16.84 -3.48
C ARG A 77 -1.48 17.19 -4.82
N GLU A 78 -0.15 17.27 -4.86
CA GLU A 78 0.58 17.52 -6.10
C GLU A 78 0.38 16.38 -7.10
N TRP A 79 0.33 15.13 -6.63
CA TRP A 79 0.02 14.00 -7.50
C TRP A 79 -1.36 14.09 -8.14
N VAL A 80 -2.41 14.42 -7.35
CA VAL A 80 -3.77 14.60 -7.89
C VAL A 80 -3.82 15.76 -8.88
N LYS A 81 -3.15 16.88 -8.58
CA LYS A 81 -3.04 18.02 -9.50
C LYS A 81 -2.37 17.63 -10.81
N TRP A 82 -1.27 16.88 -10.74
CA TRP A 82 -0.58 16.38 -11.93
C TRP A 82 -1.48 15.44 -12.74
N LEU A 83 -2.12 14.46 -12.09
CA LEU A 83 -3.04 13.52 -12.75
C LEU A 83 -4.20 14.21 -13.47
N ALA A 84 -4.76 15.26 -12.87
CA ALA A 84 -5.86 16.02 -13.47
C ALA A 84 -5.44 16.66 -14.80
N ALA A 85 -4.19 17.11 -14.91
CA ALA A 85 -3.62 17.72 -16.11
C ALA A 85 -3.04 16.70 -17.12
N HIS A 86 -2.67 15.49 -16.68
CA HIS A 86 -1.94 14.50 -17.49
C HIS A 86 -2.72 13.18 -17.65
N GLN A 87 -4.04 13.25 -17.84
CA GLN A 87 -4.90 12.07 -17.83
C GLN A 87 -4.56 11.03 -18.90
N GLN A 88 -4.18 11.48 -20.11
CA GLN A 88 -3.86 10.57 -21.20
C GLN A 88 -2.54 9.84 -20.94
N GLU A 89 -1.51 10.59 -20.54
CA GLU A 89 -0.21 10.05 -20.14
C GLU A 89 -0.32 9.03 -19.00
N ALA A 90 -1.14 9.33 -17.99
CA ALA A 90 -1.39 8.40 -16.89
C ALA A 90 -2.05 7.10 -17.37
N LYS A 91 -3.04 7.17 -18.27
CA LYS A 91 -3.71 5.99 -18.85
C LYS A 91 -2.75 5.15 -19.69
N ASP A 92 -1.92 5.80 -20.49
CA ASP A 92 -0.95 5.13 -21.36
C ASP A 92 0.14 4.45 -20.53
N THR A 93 0.61 5.11 -19.46
CA THR A 93 1.54 4.53 -18.49
C THR A 93 0.98 3.27 -17.84
N VAL A 94 -0.28 3.31 -17.38
CA VAL A 94 -0.94 2.12 -16.80
C VAL A 94 -1.07 0.99 -17.83
N ARG A 95 -1.39 1.31 -19.09
CA ARG A 95 -1.48 0.32 -20.18
C ARG A 95 -0.12 -0.33 -20.44
N ALA A 96 0.93 0.47 -20.58
CA ALA A 96 2.29 -0.01 -20.81
C ALA A 96 2.78 -0.89 -19.64
N CYS A 97 2.53 -0.47 -18.39
CA CYS A 97 2.81 -1.29 -17.22
C CYS A 97 2.06 -2.63 -17.29
N ARG A 98 0.76 -2.63 -17.60
CA ARG A 98 -0.04 -3.86 -17.68
C ARG A 98 0.48 -4.82 -18.74
N GLU A 99 0.89 -4.33 -19.90
CA GLU A 99 1.47 -5.12 -20.99
C GLU A 99 2.82 -5.72 -20.55
N ARG A 100 3.69 -4.90 -19.95
CA ARG A 100 4.96 -5.37 -19.38
C ARG A 100 4.74 -6.49 -18.37
N TRP A 101 3.85 -6.32 -17.41
CA TRP A 101 3.58 -7.32 -16.38
C TRP A 101 2.98 -8.61 -16.95
N ARG A 102 2.13 -8.52 -17.98
CA ARG A 102 1.57 -9.71 -18.64
C ARG A 102 2.66 -10.58 -19.27
N ASN A 103 3.70 -9.98 -19.81
CA ASN A 103 4.81 -10.71 -20.44
C ASN A 103 5.78 -11.35 -19.42
N LEU A 104 5.64 -11.03 -18.13
CA LEU A 104 6.48 -11.58 -17.04
C LEU A 104 5.82 -12.77 -16.32
N ILE A 105 4.53 -13.01 -16.55
CA ILE A 105 3.80 -14.13 -15.96
C ILE A 105 3.80 -15.27 -17.00
N PRO A 106 4.31 -16.47 -16.67
CA PRO A 106 4.33 -17.64 -17.57
C PRO A 106 2.95 -18.05 -18.08
#